data_AF-A0AAN5HYN8-F1
#
_entry.id   AF-A0AAN5HYN8-F1
#
_cell.length_a   1.000
_cell.length_b   1.000
_cell.length_c   1.000
_cell.angle_alpha   90.00
_cell.angle_beta   90.00
_cell.angle_gamma   90.00
#
_symmetry.space_group_name_H-M   'P 1'
#
loop_
_entity.id
_entity.type
_entity.pdbx_description
1 polymer ?
#
loop_
_entity_poly.entity_id
_entity_poly.type
_entity_poly.pdbx_seq_one_letter_code
_entity_poly.pdbx_strand_id
1 'polypeptide(L)'
;TPEALRNYATVFLVSAVCDCIDMLSMLLTAAKSVIFSGSCMLEFHGVCSLISDEACWILFGIQGQMYCTAVSILCLTFFYRLRLFGYTKFKRHKV
;
A
#
# COMPACT_ATOMS: atom_id res chain seq x y z
N THR A 1 11.99 17.71 17.90
CA THR A 1 11.45 16.33 17.75
C THR A 1 12.62 15.39 17.54
N PRO A 2 12.70 14.23 18.22
CA PRO A 2 13.79 13.27 18.01
C PRO A 2 13.87 12.87 16.54
N GLU A 3 15.08 12.75 15.98
CA GLU A 3 15.30 12.52 14.54
C GLU A 3 14.62 11.23 14.04
N ALA A 4 14.61 10.18 14.88
CA ALA A 4 13.89 8.94 14.61
C ALA A 4 12.37 9.15 14.45
N LEU A 5 11.77 10.03 15.26
CA LEU A 5 10.35 10.38 15.21
C LEU A 5 10.00 11.12 13.90
N ARG A 6 10.91 11.95 13.40
CA ARG A 6 10.74 12.64 12.11
C ARG A 6 10.74 11.64 10.95
N ASN A 7 11.65 10.67 10.96
CA ASN A 7 11.71 9.63 9.94
C ASN A 7 10.46 8.75 9.95
N TYR A 8 9.95 8.36 11.13
CA TYR A 8 8.68 7.65 11.23
C TYR A 8 7.52 8.47 10.67
N ALA A 9 7.43 9.76 11.02
CA ALA A 9 6.36 10.63 10.53
C ALA A 9 6.37 10.74 9.00
N THR A 10 7.54 10.85 8.37
CA THR A 10 7.65 10.85 6.90
C THR A 10 7.16 9.54 6.29
N VAL A 11 7.55 8.39 6.87
CA VAL A 11 7.15 7.07 6.38
C VAL A 11 5.63 6.87 6.50
N PHE A 12 5.04 7.26 7.62
CA PHE A 12 3.59 7.22 7.82
C PHE A 12 2.85 8.16 6.87
N LEU A 13 3.40 9.35 6.60
CA LEU A 13 2.81 10.30 5.66
C LEU A 13 2.80 9.74 4.24
N VAL A 14 3.88 9.10 3.79
CA VAL A 14 3.91 8.42 2.48
C VAL A 14 2.88 7.29 2.42
N SER A 15 2.79 6.46 3.47
CA SER A 15 1.77 5.40 3.54
C SER A 15 0.36 5.97 3.44
N ALA A 16 0.06 7.04 4.18
CA ALA A 16 -1.26 7.68 4.13
C ALA A 16 -1.59 8.25 2.75
N VAL A 17 -0.60 8.80 2.03
CA VAL A 17 -0.79 9.25 0.64
C VAL A 17 -1.10 8.07 -0.28
N CYS A 18 -0.39 6.94 -0.14
CA CYS A 18 -0.70 5.72 -0.88
C CYS A 18 -2.13 5.24 -0.60
N ASP A 19 -2.54 5.20 0.67
CA ASP A 19 -3.89 4.79 1.08
C ASP A 19 -4.97 5.74 0.51
N CYS A 20 -4.71 7.05 0.46
CA CYS A 20 -5.62 8.01 -0.16
C CYS A 20 -5.78 7.79 -1.66
N ILE A 21 -4.67 7.55 -2.38
CA ILE A 21 -4.71 7.28 -3.83
C ILE A 21 -5.44 5.97 -4.12
N ASP A 22 -5.18 4.94 -3.30
CA ASP A 22 -5.86 3.65 -3.41
C ASP A 22 -7.36 3.79 -3.16
N MET A 23 -7.77 4.49 -2.10
CA MET A 23 -9.18 4.73 -1.79
C MET A 23 -9.90 5.49 -2.91
N LEU A 24 -9.27 6.53 -3.47
CA LEU A 24 -9.83 7.25 -4.62
C LEU A 24 -9.97 6.34 -5.84
N SER A 25 -8.95 5.52 -6.10
CA SER A 25 -8.99 4.56 -7.20
C SER A 25 -10.09 3.52 -7.00
N MET A 26 -10.29 3.01 -5.77
CA MET A 26 -11.36 2.07 -5.44
C MET A 26 -12.76 2.68 -5.62
N LEU A 27 -12.94 3.96 -5.29
CA LEU A 27 -14.21 4.65 -5.52
C LEU A 27 -14.55 4.77 -7.01
N LEU A 28 -13.52 4.93 -7.86
CA LEU A 28 -13.69 5.04 -9.31
C LEU A 28 -13.82 3.68 -10.01
N THR A 29 -13.38 2.60 -9.37
CA THR A 29 -13.21 1.28 -9.98
C THR A 29 -13.82 0.20 -9.09
N ALA A 30 -14.96 -0.36 -9.49
CA ALA A 30 -15.57 -1.51 -8.82
C ALA A 30 -15.26 -2.78 -9.62
N ALA A 31 -14.16 -3.45 -9.27
CA ALA A 31 -13.76 -4.70 -9.90
C ALA A 31 -14.47 -5.90 -9.23
N LYS A 32 -15.03 -6.81 -10.04
CA LYS A 32 -15.66 -8.04 -9.60
C LYS A 32 -15.01 -9.23 -10.31
N SER A 33 -14.53 -10.19 -9.54
CA SER A 33 -14.04 -11.45 -10.09
C SER A 33 -15.21 -12.42 -10.30
N VAL A 34 -15.28 -12.98 -11.51
CA VAL A 34 -16.29 -13.97 -11.90
C VAL A 34 -15.55 -15.19 -12.42
N ILE A 35 -15.85 -16.36 -11.84
CA ILE A 35 -15.29 -17.64 -12.29
C ILE A 35 -16.29 -18.25 -13.28
N PHE A 36 -15.88 -18.38 -14.54
CA PHE A 36 -16.70 -19.00 -15.58
C PHE A 36 -15.93 -20.14 -16.25
N SER A 37 -16.47 -21.36 -16.16
CA SER A 37 -15.91 -22.55 -16.81
C SER A 37 -14.41 -22.82 -16.54
N GLY A 38 -13.94 -22.52 -15.33
CA GLY A 38 -12.54 -22.69 -14.93
C GLY A 38 -11.62 -21.48 -15.24
N SER A 39 -12.13 -20.47 -15.94
CA SER A 39 -11.43 -19.20 -16.17
C SER A 39 -11.85 -18.16 -15.13
N CYS A 40 -10.89 -17.41 -14.60
CA CYS A 40 -11.16 -16.24 -13.77
C CYS A 40 -11.19 -15.00 -14.66
N MET A 41 -12.35 -14.37 -14.77
CA MET A 41 -12.52 -13.10 -15.46
C MET A 41 -12.69 -11.97 -14.43
N LEU A 42 -12.13 -10.82 -14.75
CA LEU A 42 -12.27 -9.61 -13.94
C LEU A 42 -13.18 -8.65 -14.71
N GLU A 43 -14.38 -8.42 -14.18
CA GLU A 43 -15.33 -7.45 -14.72
C GLU A 43 -15.18 -6.14 -13.96
N PHE A 44 -15.09 -5.03 -14.70
CA PHE A 44 -15.03 -3.69 -14.11
C PHE A 44 -16.39 -3.00 -14.23
N HIS A 45 -16.81 -2.39 -13.12
CA HIS A 45 -17.99 -1.55 -13.03
C HIS A 45 -17.61 -0.19 -12.42
N GLY A 46 -18.46 0.81 -12.60
CA GLY A 46 -18.34 2.12 -11.94
C GLY A 46 -17.99 3.25 -12.90
N VAL A 47 -17.35 4.30 -12.38
CA VAL A 47 -17.05 5.51 -13.16
C VAL A 47 -16.00 5.23 -14.23
N CYS A 48 -15.06 4.32 -13.97
CA CYS A 48 -14.02 3.96 -14.93
C CYS A 48 -14.61 3.40 -16.24
N SER A 49 -15.70 2.62 -16.17
CA SER A 49 -16.32 1.98 -17.35
C SER A 49 -17.09 2.98 -18.21
N LEU A 50 -17.35 4.20 -17.70
CA LEU A 50 -17.93 5.30 -18.48
C LEU A 50 -16.87 6.05 -19.31
N ILE A 51 -15.60 5.90 -18.97
CA ILE A 51 -14.48 6.58 -19.65
C ILE A 51 -13.92 5.68 -20.73
N SER A 52 -13.34 4.54 -20.35
CA SER A 52 -12.79 3.51 -21.25
C SER A 52 -12.35 2.28 -20.46
N ASP A 53 -12.31 1.13 -21.13
CA ASP A 53 -11.81 -0.12 -20.52
C ASP A 53 -10.34 0.02 -20.09
N GLU A 54 -9.52 0.68 -20.91
CA GLU A 54 -8.11 0.95 -20.61
C GLU A 54 -7.94 1.76 -19.32
N ALA A 55 -8.83 2.74 -19.07
CA ALA A 55 -8.79 3.53 -17.84
C ALA A 55 -9.10 2.67 -16.61
N CYS A 56 -10.04 1.72 -16.70
CA CYS A 56 -10.29 0.77 -15.61
C CYS A 56 -9.07 -0.10 -15.31
N TRP A 57 -8.39 -0.62 -16.33
CA TRP A 57 -7.18 -1.42 -16.16
C TRP A 57 -6.04 -0.62 -15.52
N ILE A 58 -5.86 0.63 -15.93
CA ILE A 58 -4.86 1.53 -15.34
C ILE A 58 -5.17 1.78 -13.86
N LEU A 59 -6.42 2.13 -13.53
CA LEU A 59 -6.82 2.39 -12.14
C LEU A 59 -6.66 1.14 -11.26
N PHE A 60 -7.02 -0.03 -11.78
CA PHE A 60 -6.81 -1.29 -11.08
C PHE A 60 -5.32 -1.61 -10.88
N GLY A 61 -4.48 -1.32 -11.88
CA GLY A 61 -3.02 -1.41 -11.75
C GLY A 61 -2.46 -0.47 -10.68
N ILE A 62 -2.97 0.76 -10.61
CA ILE A 62 -2.59 1.75 -9.58
C ILE A 62 -2.94 1.23 -8.19
N GLN A 63 -4.15 0.68 -7.99
CA GLN A 63 -4.55 0.08 -6.72
C GLN A 63 -3.56 -1.01 -6.27
N GLY A 64 -3.24 -1.94 -7.18
CA GLY A 64 -2.29 -3.01 -6.89
C GLY A 64 -0.89 -2.50 -6.52
N GLN A 65 -0.40 -1.46 -7.20
CA GLN A 65 0.91 -0.86 -6.89
C GLN A 65 0.91 -0.11 -5.57
N MET A 66 -0.16 0.65 -5.26
CA MET A 66 -0.29 1.36 -3.99
C MET A 66 -0.34 0.37 -2.82
N TYR A 67 -1.10 -0.72 -2.95
CA TYR A 67 -1.13 -1.80 -1.97
C TYR A 67 0.26 -2.40 -1.74
N CYS A 68 0.98 -2.79 -2.80
CA CYS A 68 2.32 -3.35 -2.68
C CYS A 68 3.31 -2.37 -2.03
N THR A 69 3.18 -1.08 -2.35
CA THR A 69 4.02 -0.02 -1.78
C THR A 69 3.73 0.16 -0.29
N ALA A 70 2.45 0.22 0.11
CA ALA A 70 2.04 0.33 1.50
C ALA A 70 2.52 -0.88 2.35
N VAL A 71 2.38 -2.10 1.83
CA VAL A 71 2.90 -3.32 2.48
C VAL A 71 4.41 -3.26 2.63
N SER A 72 5.14 -2.85 1.58
CA SER A 72 6.60 -2.72 1.62
C SER A 72 7.05 -1.70 2.68
N ILE A 73 6.34 -0.56 2.78
CA ILE A 73 6.58 0.47 3.79
C ILE A 73 6.35 -0.08 5.21
N LEU A 74 5.28 -0.84 5.42
CA LEU A 74 5.00 -1.48 6.70
C LEU A 74 6.12 -2.47 7.10
N CYS A 75 6.58 -3.29 6.15
CA CYS A 75 7.70 -4.22 6.37
C CYS A 75 8.99 -3.47 6.75
N LEU A 76 9.32 -2.39 6.02
CA LEU A 76 10.49 -1.55 6.32
C LEU A 76 10.39 -0.91 7.70
N THR A 77 9.20 -0.42 8.06
CA THR A 77 8.91 0.16 9.39
C THR A 77 9.13 -0.85 10.50
N PHE A 78 8.66 -2.08 10.30
CA PHE A 78 8.84 -3.18 11.26
C PHE A 78 10.32 -3.57 11.39
N PHE A 79 11.02 -3.72 10.27
CA PHE A 79 12.46 -4.03 10.25
C PHE A 79 13.29 -2.96 10.97
N TYR A 80 12.99 -1.68 10.72
CA TYR A 80 13.66 -0.56 11.36
C TYR A 80 13.43 -0.56 12.89
N ARG A 81 12.21 -0.87 13.35
CA ARG A 81 11.90 -1.05 14.78
C ARG A 81 12.72 -2.19 15.40
N LEU A 82 12.75 -3.35 14.75
CA LEU A 82 13.52 -4.52 15.23
C LEU A 82 15.01 -4.20 15.36
N ARG A 83 15.59 -3.51 14.38
CA ARG A 83 17.00 -3.06 14.44
C ARG A 83 17.24 -2.17 15.64
N LEU A 84 16.40 -1.15 15.86
CA LEU A 84 16.53 -0.22 16.98
C LEU A 84 16.48 -0.93 18.34
N PHE A 85 15.54 -1.87 18.53
CA PHE A 85 15.45 -2.68 19.75
C PHE A 85 16.65 -3.62 19.93
N GLY A 86 17.13 -4.25 18.85
CA GLY A 86 18.33 -5.08 18.86
C GLY A 86 19.58 -4.31 19.31
N TYR A 87 19.78 -3.10 18.78
CA TYR A 87 20.89 -2.22 19.17
C TYR A 87 20.79 -1.75 20.62
N THR A 88 19.59 -1.43 21.12
CA THR A 88 19.41 -0.99 22.52
C THR A 88 19.68 -2.11 23.52
N LYS A 89 19.27 -3.36 23.22
CA LYS A 89 19.62 -4.51 24.07
C LYS A 89 21.14 -4.73 24.15
N PHE A 90 21.85 -4.60 23.02
CA PHE A 90 23.31 -4.79 23.00
C PHE A 90 24.06 -3.70 23.78
N LYS A 91 23.57 -2.45 23.75
CA LYS A 91 24.17 -1.34 24.50
C LYS A 91 23.95 -1.47 26.02
N ARG A 92 22.82 -2.02 26.46
CA ARG A 92 22.53 -2.28 27.89
C ARG A 92 23.37 -3.40 28.50
N HIS A 93 23.90 -4.31 27.69
CA HIS A 93 24.72 -5.44 28.15
C HIS A 93 26.21 -5.10 28.27
N LYS A 94 26.62 -3.94 27.75
CA LYS A 94 28.01 -3.44 27.80
C LYS A 94 28.24 -2.36 28.87
N VAL A 95 27.23 -2.04 29.67
CA VAL A 95 27.33 -1.12 30.82
C VAL A 95 27.27 -1.91 32.10
#